data_AF-K9Y8J5-F1
#
_entry.id   AF-K9Y8J5-F1
#
_cell.length_a   1.000
_cell.length_b   1.000
_cell.length_c   1.000
_cell.angle_alpha   90.00
_cell.angle_beta   90.00
_cell.angle_gamma   90.00
#
_symmetry.space_group_name_H-M   'P 1'
#
loop_
_entity.id
_entity.type
_entity.pdbx_description
1 polymer ?
#
loop_
_entity_poly.entity_id
_entity_poly.type
_entity_poly.pdbx_seq_one_letter_code
_entity_poly.pdbx_strand_id
1 'polypeptide(L)'
;MVYPSVQLPKISPVLTLFAAPELPLEVYICQPTPFVQDNLEKMLPDWTLPTAWVVIILQKARFSLSTRSNIVEQEKQRLRERFMRFGVEVAFDLKEQGDLADLIDPRNGQPLLSHPGVLNHDDVKVVSTLLGFPTALGDCTCMIHPHWGDAVYPSVMLSSADPKKIKSVLETSAERFQWQVS
;
A
#
# COMPACT_ATOMS: atom_id res chain seq x y z
N MET A 1 23.63 -14.44 5.46
CA MET A 1 22.43 -14.83 4.68
C MET A 1 22.67 -14.39 3.25
N VAL A 2 22.70 -15.33 2.31
CA VAL A 2 22.83 -15.01 0.87
C VAL A 2 21.40 -14.84 0.37
N TYR A 3 21.00 -13.59 0.12
CA TYR A 3 19.71 -13.35 -0.54
C TYR A 3 19.84 -13.83 -1.99
N PRO A 4 18.90 -14.66 -2.50
CA PRO A 4 18.91 -15.03 -3.91
C PRO A 4 18.88 -13.77 -4.76
N SER A 5 19.55 -13.81 -5.92
CA SER A 5 19.58 -12.72 -6.90
C SER A 5 18.16 -12.22 -7.14
N VAL A 6 17.85 -11.03 -6.60
CA VAL A 6 16.53 -10.44 -6.71
C VAL A 6 16.30 -10.11 -8.18
N GLN A 7 15.32 -10.76 -8.80
CA GLN A 7 14.86 -10.33 -10.12
C GLN A 7 14.35 -8.89 -9.98
N LEU A 8 14.85 -8.00 -10.84
CA LEU A 8 14.41 -6.61 -10.87
C LEU A 8 12.89 -6.54 -11.06
N PRO A 9 12.19 -5.60 -10.40
CA PRO A 9 10.76 -5.39 -10.58
C PRO A 9 10.40 -5.30 -12.06
N LYS A 10 9.31 -5.96 -12.48
CA LYS A 10 8.74 -5.74 -13.82
C LYS A 10 8.09 -4.35 -13.97
N ILE A 11 7.91 -3.62 -12.88
CA ILE A 11 7.12 -2.40 -12.79
C ILE A 11 7.89 -1.38 -11.95
N SER A 12 8.05 -0.16 -12.46
CA SER A 12 8.62 0.98 -11.73
C SER A 12 7.53 1.75 -10.99
N PRO A 13 7.85 2.42 -9.87
CA PRO A 13 6.88 3.25 -9.17
C PRO A 13 6.38 4.39 -10.07
N VAL A 14 5.10 4.73 -9.95
CA VAL A 14 4.51 5.88 -10.65
C VAL A 14 4.88 7.21 -10.00
N LEU A 15 5.24 7.18 -8.72
CA LEU A 15 5.69 8.30 -7.90
C LEU A 15 6.66 7.79 -6.84
N THR A 16 7.71 8.57 -6.57
CA THR A 16 8.48 8.44 -5.34
C THR A 16 8.28 9.69 -4.52
N LEU A 17 7.73 9.56 -3.31
CA LEU A 17 7.50 10.68 -2.40
C LEU A 17 8.50 10.63 -1.24
N PHE A 18 8.84 11.80 -0.70
CA PHE A 18 9.78 11.91 0.40
C PHE A 18 9.14 12.68 1.56
N ALA A 19 8.70 11.93 2.57
CA ALA A 19 8.27 12.52 3.85
C ALA A 19 9.45 13.08 4.66
N ALA A 20 10.64 12.52 4.42
CA ALA A 20 11.94 12.99 4.88
C ALA A 20 13.01 12.42 3.92
N PRO A 21 14.21 13.02 3.81
CA PRO A 21 15.22 12.61 2.82
C PRO A 21 15.57 11.12 2.84
N GLU A 22 15.59 10.48 4.02
CA GLU A 22 16.00 9.07 4.17
C GLU A 22 14.84 8.07 4.20
N LEU A 23 13.60 8.55 4.16
CA LEU A 23 12.39 7.74 4.31
C LEU A 23 11.48 7.89 3.09
N PRO A 24 11.94 7.47 1.90
CA PRO A 24 11.12 7.48 0.70
C PRO A 24 9.93 6.54 0.86
N LEU A 25 8.91 6.84 0.07
CA LEU A 25 7.80 5.96 -0.17
C LEU A 25 7.54 5.89 -1.67
N GLU A 26 7.38 4.67 -2.15
CA GLU A 26 7.15 4.37 -3.56
C GLU A 26 5.68 4.06 -3.74
N VAL A 27 5.06 4.68 -4.75
CA VAL A 27 3.66 4.45 -5.08
C VAL A 27 3.55 3.71 -6.40
N TYR A 28 2.70 2.70 -6.44
CA TYR A 28 2.37 1.93 -7.64
C TYR A 28 0.85 1.94 -7.82
N ILE A 29 0.39 2.00 -9.06
CA ILE A 29 -1.02 1.88 -9.41
C ILE A 29 -1.15 0.69 -10.34
N CYS A 30 -1.88 -0.34 -9.91
CA CYS A 30 -1.96 -1.61 -10.59
C CYS A 30 -3.41 -2.01 -10.84
N GLN A 31 -3.64 -2.75 -11.92
CA GLN A 31 -4.86 -3.53 -12.08
C GLN A 31 -4.97 -4.55 -10.93
N PRO A 32 -6.19 -4.90 -10.50
CA PRO A 32 -6.38 -5.80 -9.39
C PRO A 32 -5.92 -7.22 -9.75
N THR A 33 -5.45 -7.96 -8.74
CA THR A 33 -5.29 -9.41 -8.91
C THR A 33 -6.65 -10.09 -9.08
N PRO A 34 -6.74 -11.29 -9.66
CA PRO A 34 -7.99 -12.05 -9.70
C PRO A 34 -8.63 -12.21 -8.30
N PHE A 35 -7.81 -12.39 -7.26
CA PHE A 35 -8.29 -12.44 -5.88
C PHE A 35 -9.04 -11.17 -5.46
N VAL A 36 -8.45 -9.99 -5.72
CA VAL A 36 -9.09 -8.71 -5.38
C VAL A 36 -10.35 -8.49 -6.23
N GLN A 37 -10.26 -8.76 -7.53
CA GLN A 37 -11.35 -8.59 -8.49
C GLN A 37 -12.56 -9.48 -8.13
N ASP A 38 -12.34 -10.76 -7.79
CA ASP A 38 -13.39 -11.74 -7.53
C ASP A 38 -14.00 -11.62 -6.12
N ASN A 39 -13.35 -10.89 -5.21
CA ASN A 39 -13.78 -10.77 -3.81
C ASN A 39 -13.98 -9.34 -3.33
N LEU A 40 -14.05 -8.37 -4.26
CA LEU A 40 -14.16 -6.94 -3.93
C LEU A 40 -15.35 -6.66 -3.02
N GLU A 41 -16.54 -7.14 -3.36
CA GLU A 41 -17.76 -6.98 -2.54
C GLU A 41 -17.68 -7.70 -1.18
N LYS A 42 -16.92 -8.81 -1.10
CA LYS A 42 -16.75 -9.55 0.16
C LYS A 42 -15.78 -8.85 1.11
N MET A 43 -14.88 -8.03 0.58
CA MET A 43 -13.93 -7.22 1.35
C MET A 43 -14.54 -5.84 1.69
N LEU A 44 -15.23 -5.23 0.72
CA LEU A 44 -15.88 -3.92 0.81
C LEU A 44 -17.35 -4.04 0.38
N PRO A 45 -18.28 -4.36 1.31
CA PRO A 45 -19.70 -4.50 1.00
C PRO A 45 -20.35 -3.23 0.44
N ASP A 46 -19.78 -2.07 0.74
CA ASP A 46 -20.26 -0.76 0.26
C ASP A 46 -19.77 -0.43 -1.16
N TRP A 47 -18.93 -1.29 -1.76
CA TRP A 47 -18.36 -1.06 -3.09
C TRP A 47 -19.34 -1.45 -4.19
N THR A 48 -19.82 -0.47 -4.96
CA THR A 48 -20.91 -0.65 -5.93
C THR A 48 -20.44 -0.81 -7.39
N LEU A 49 -19.13 -0.72 -7.64
CA LEU A 49 -18.54 -0.80 -8.98
C LEU A 49 -17.84 -2.15 -9.21
N PRO A 50 -17.87 -2.69 -10.44
CA PRO A 50 -17.38 -4.05 -10.70
C PRO A 50 -15.85 -4.18 -10.62
N THR A 51 -15.10 -3.09 -10.51
CA THR A 51 -13.63 -3.13 -10.48
C THR A 51 -13.07 -2.00 -9.62
N ALA A 52 -11.80 -2.15 -9.27
CA ALA A 52 -11.02 -1.16 -8.54
C ALA A 52 -9.55 -1.24 -8.99
N TRP A 53 -8.88 -0.10 -9.04
CA TRP A 53 -7.43 -0.03 -9.08
C TRP A 53 -6.84 -0.26 -7.70
N VAL A 54 -5.72 -0.99 -7.65
CA VAL A 54 -4.94 -1.21 -6.43
C VAL A 54 -3.83 -0.17 -6.39
N VAL A 55 -3.91 0.72 -5.42
CA VAL A 55 -2.87 1.71 -5.15
C VAL A 55 -2.01 1.17 -4.02
N ILE A 56 -0.76 0.87 -4.33
CA ILE A 56 0.21 0.30 -3.42
C ILE A 56 1.12 1.42 -2.95
N ILE A 57 1.26 1.56 -1.63
CA ILE A 57 2.21 2.49 -1.02
C ILE A 57 3.24 1.66 -0.25
N LEU A 58 4.46 1.59 -0.77
CA LEU A 58 5.58 0.96 -0.08
C LEU A 58 6.35 2.01 0.69
N GLN A 59 6.47 1.80 1.99
CA GLN A 59 7.20 2.71 2.86
C GLN A 59 8.53 2.10 3.29
N LYS A 60 9.64 2.80 3.06
CA LYS A 60 10.93 2.38 3.63
C LYS A 60 10.88 2.51 5.16
N ALA A 61 11.21 1.42 5.84
CA ALA A 61 11.35 1.37 7.29
C ALA A 61 12.78 1.70 7.71
N ARG A 62 12.95 2.09 8.99
CA ARG A 62 14.28 2.39 9.56
C ARG A 62 15.16 1.15 9.76
N PHE A 63 14.53 -0.02 9.88
CA PHE A 63 15.19 -1.29 10.11
C PHE A 63 14.31 -2.43 9.58
N SER A 64 14.87 -3.63 9.53
CA SER A 64 14.17 -4.87 9.16
C SER A 64 12.88 -5.06 9.98
N LEU A 65 11.78 -5.37 9.30
CA LEU A 65 10.48 -5.62 9.94
C LEU A 65 10.17 -7.12 10.11
N SER A 66 11.11 -8.02 9.81
CA SER A 66 10.89 -9.47 9.78
C SER A 66 10.87 -10.14 11.16
N THR A 67 11.43 -9.48 12.17
CA THR A 67 11.51 -10.01 13.54
C THR A 67 10.50 -9.33 14.46
N ARG A 68 9.82 -10.10 15.33
CA ARG A 68 8.91 -9.51 16.31
C ARG A 68 9.69 -8.93 17.49
N SER A 69 9.62 -7.61 17.66
CA SER A 69 10.16 -6.90 18.83
C SER A 69 9.37 -5.62 19.11
N ASN A 70 9.48 -5.07 20.32
CA ASN A 70 8.80 -3.83 20.68
C ASN A 70 9.18 -2.66 19.76
N ILE A 71 10.46 -2.59 19.37
CA ILE A 71 10.96 -1.55 18.46
C ILE A 71 10.36 -1.74 17.07
N VAL A 72 10.24 -2.99 16.59
CA VAL A 72 9.61 -3.29 15.29
C VAL A 72 8.12 -2.96 15.28
N GLU A 73 7.39 -3.31 16.33
CA GLU A 73 5.96 -2.99 16.42
C GLU A 73 5.70 -1.47 16.53
N GLN A 74 6.57 -0.72 17.21
CA GLN A 74 6.50 0.74 17.24
C GLN A 74 6.74 1.36 15.86
N GLU A 75 7.70 0.83 15.09
CA GLU A 75 7.94 1.32 13.72
C GLU A 75 6.81 0.96 12.78
N LYS A 76 6.26 -0.26 12.85
CA LYS A 76 5.05 -0.65 12.10
C LYS A 76 3.89 0.29 12.43
N GLN A 77 3.71 0.63 13.71
CA GLN A 77 2.66 1.58 14.11
C GLN A 77 2.90 2.98 13.54
N ARG A 78 4.13 3.49 13.58
CA ARG A 78 4.49 4.79 12.99
C ARG A 78 4.21 4.82 11.48
N LEU A 79 4.58 3.75 10.76
CA LEU A 79 4.38 3.62 9.33
C LEU A 79 2.89 3.49 8.97
N ARG A 80 2.13 2.73 9.77
CA ARG A 80 0.67 2.63 9.67
C ARG A 80 0.02 3.99 9.88
N GLU A 81 0.34 4.71 10.96
CA GLU A 81 -0.23 6.04 11.23
C GLU A 81 0.05 7.04 10.10
N ARG A 82 1.27 7.03 9.54
CA ARG A 82 1.60 7.86 8.37
C ARG A 82 0.73 7.50 7.17
N PHE A 83 0.58 6.21 6.86
CA PHE A 83 -0.28 5.73 5.78
C PHE A 83 -1.73 6.15 6.00
N MET A 84 -2.29 5.97 7.21
CA MET A 84 -3.68 6.34 7.49
C MET A 84 -3.91 7.84 7.31
N ARG A 85 -3.03 8.69 7.83
CA ARG A 85 -3.17 10.15 7.69
C ARG A 85 -3.13 10.59 6.22
N PHE A 86 -2.15 10.09 5.46
CA PHE A 86 -2.00 10.45 4.06
C PHE A 86 -3.09 9.85 3.16
N GLY A 87 -3.35 8.55 3.33
CA GLY A 87 -4.32 7.83 2.49
C GLY A 87 -5.76 8.28 2.74
N VAL A 88 -6.11 8.71 3.95
CA VAL A 88 -7.45 9.25 4.24
C VAL A 88 -7.70 10.53 3.45
N GLU A 89 -6.71 11.43 3.40
CA GLU A 89 -6.78 12.66 2.60
C GLU A 89 -6.95 12.33 1.10
N VAL A 90 -6.15 11.42 0.57
CA VAL A 90 -6.26 10.95 -0.82
C VAL A 90 -7.63 10.33 -1.11
N ALA A 91 -8.13 9.49 -0.20
CA ALA A 91 -9.43 8.84 -0.37
C ALA A 91 -10.58 9.85 -0.32
N PHE A 92 -10.52 10.86 0.55
CA PHE A 92 -11.52 11.91 0.59
C PHE A 92 -11.51 12.76 -0.69
N ASP A 93 -10.34 13.19 -1.17
CA ASP A 93 -10.21 13.95 -2.42
C ASP A 93 -10.80 13.19 -3.63
N LEU A 94 -10.60 11.86 -3.69
CA LEU A 94 -11.21 11.02 -4.73
C LEU A 94 -12.74 10.94 -4.57
N LYS A 95 -13.22 10.76 -3.34
CA LYS A 95 -14.66 10.68 -3.04
C LYS A 95 -15.39 11.99 -3.31
N GLU A 96 -14.78 13.14 -3.04
CA GLU A 96 -15.34 14.45 -3.39
C GLU A 96 -15.49 14.64 -4.90
N GLN A 97 -14.68 13.95 -5.70
CA GLN A 97 -14.77 13.94 -7.16
C GLN A 97 -15.72 12.85 -7.70
N GLY A 98 -16.45 12.16 -6.83
CA GLY A 98 -17.44 11.15 -7.19
C GLY A 98 -16.89 9.73 -7.39
N ASP A 99 -15.61 9.49 -7.09
CA ASP A 99 -15.01 8.16 -7.16
C ASP A 99 -15.18 7.38 -5.86
N LEU A 100 -15.19 6.05 -5.94
CA LEU A 100 -15.05 5.19 -4.77
C LEU A 100 -13.58 5.11 -4.39
N ALA A 101 -13.29 5.23 -3.10
CA ALA A 101 -11.96 5.03 -2.56
C ALA A 101 -12.01 4.55 -1.11
N ASP A 102 -11.12 3.62 -0.76
CA ASP A 102 -10.94 3.14 0.61
C ASP A 102 -9.48 2.73 0.86
N LEU A 103 -9.10 2.73 2.13
CA LEU A 103 -7.83 2.21 2.59
C LEU A 103 -8.07 0.84 3.20
N ILE A 104 -7.14 -0.09 2.98
CA ILE A 104 -7.07 -1.33 3.74
C ILE A 104 -6.16 -1.07 4.94
N ASP A 105 -6.66 -1.29 6.16
CA ASP A 105 -5.83 -1.23 7.35
C ASP A 105 -4.83 -2.41 7.33
N PRO A 106 -3.52 -2.16 7.19
CA PRO A 106 -2.54 -3.24 7.02
C PRO A 106 -2.41 -4.14 8.26
N ARG A 107 -2.97 -3.73 9.41
CA ARG A 107 -2.97 -4.53 10.64
C ARG A 107 -3.94 -5.72 10.57
N ASN A 108 -5.10 -5.56 9.95
CA ASN A 108 -6.18 -6.54 9.99
C ASN A 108 -6.78 -6.88 8.62
N GLY A 109 -6.42 -6.14 7.57
CA GLY A 109 -6.92 -6.35 6.21
C GLY A 109 -8.33 -5.84 5.98
N GLN A 110 -8.88 -5.01 6.87
CA GLN A 110 -10.25 -4.49 6.76
C GLN A 110 -10.25 -3.10 6.12
N PRO A 111 -11.34 -2.74 5.41
CA PRO A 111 -11.53 -1.37 4.95
C PRO A 111 -11.58 -0.40 6.15
N LEU A 112 -11.07 0.80 5.94
CA LEU A 112 -11.05 1.84 6.96
C LEU A 112 -12.32 2.70 6.94
N LEU A 113 -12.82 3.02 5.74
CA LEU A 113 -13.90 3.98 5.55
C LEU A 113 -15.26 3.30 5.34
N SER A 114 -15.27 2.13 4.73
CA SER A 114 -16.46 1.30 4.49
C SER A 114 -16.70 0.32 5.63
N HIS A 115 -17.89 -0.28 5.66
CA HIS A 115 -18.17 -1.39 6.57
C HIS A 115 -17.22 -2.57 6.31
N PRO A 116 -16.75 -3.27 7.35
CA PRO A 116 -15.93 -4.45 7.16
C PRO A 116 -16.75 -5.56 6.51
N GLY A 117 -16.19 -6.13 5.45
CA GLY A 117 -16.74 -7.33 4.82
C GLY A 117 -16.45 -8.62 5.59
N VAL A 118 -16.86 -9.73 4.99
CA VAL A 118 -16.63 -11.08 5.55
C VAL A 118 -15.24 -11.63 5.21
N LEU A 119 -14.51 -10.99 4.30
CA LEU A 119 -13.18 -11.37 3.88
C LEU A 119 -12.19 -10.23 4.15
N ASN A 120 -11.05 -10.56 4.77
CA ASN A 120 -9.96 -9.62 4.95
C ASN A 120 -9.01 -9.64 3.75
N HIS A 121 -8.48 -8.48 3.39
CA HIS A 121 -7.44 -8.31 2.40
C HIS A 121 -6.06 -8.69 2.98
N ASP A 122 -5.20 -9.29 2.15
CA ASP A 122 -3.82 -9.65 2.52
C ASP A 122 -2.85 -8.79 1.69
N ASP A 123 -2.42 -7.66 2.28
CA ASP A 123 -1.54 -6.68 1.62
C ASP A 123 -0.23 -7.32 1.16
N VAL A 124 0.39 -8.16 2.00
CA VAL A 124 1.68 -8.78 1.65
C VAL A 124 1.51 -9.68 0.44
N LYS A 125 0.47 -10.53 0.41
CA LYS A 125 0.21 -11.43 -0.71
C LYS A 125 -0.18 -10.69 -1.99
N VAL A 126 -1.07 -9.71 -1.90
CA VAL A 126 -1.52 -8.95 -3.07
C VAL A 126 -0.37 -8.14 -3.67
N VAL A 127 0.36 -7.40 -2.83
CA VAL A 127 1.45 -6.54 -3.29
C VAL A 127 2.61 -7.38 -3.84
N SER A 128 2.97 -8.51 -3.20
CA SER A 128 4.05 -9.38 -3.70
C SER A 128 3.69 -10.01 -5.04
N THR A 129 2.41 -10.38 -5.23
CA THR A 129 1.90 -10.90 -6.51
C THR A 129 1.95 -9.83 -7.60
N LEU A 130 1.49 -8.61 -7.32
CA LEU A 130 1.41 -7.53 -8.31
C LEU A 130 2.80 -7.02 -8.73
N LEU A 131 3.71 -6.86 -7.77
CA LEU A 131 5.05 -6.31 -8.04
C LEU A 131 6.09 -7.39 -8.36
N GLY A 132 5.76 -8.67 -8.15
CA GLY A 132 6.66 -9.79 -8.35
C GLY A 132 7.77 -9.86 -7.28
N PHE A 133 7.53 -9.31 -6.09
CA PHE A 133 8.52 -9.29 -5.02
C PHE A 133 8.50 -10.59 -4.23
N PRO A 134 9.67 -11.18 -3.91
CA PRO A 134 9.70 -12.39 -3.12
C PRO A 134 9.19 -12.12 -1.70
N THR A 135 8.61 -13.16 -1.10
CA THR A 135 8.24 -13.16 0.31
C THR A 135 9.18 -14.09 1.08
N ALA A 136 9.46 -13.72 2.33
CA ALA A 136 10.20 -14.53 3.28
C ALA A 136 9.28 -14.90 4.45
N LEU A 137 9.42 -16.12 4.94
CA LEU A 137 8.75 -16.61 6.13
C LEU A 137 9.66 -16.35 7.34
N GLY A 138 9.19 -15.53 8.28
CA GLY A 138 9.76 -15.36 9.61
C GLY A 138 8.69 -15.52 10.69
N ASP A 139 8.73 -14.70 11.74
CA ASP A 139 7.63 -14.61 12.72
C ASP A 139 6.32 -14.14 12.05
N CYS A 140 6.45 -13.41 10.95
CA CYS A 140 5.38 -12.99 10.06
C CYS A 140 5.85 -13.16 8.61
N THR A 141 4.93 -13.30 7.65
CA THR A 141 5.27 -13.24 6.23
C THR A 141 5.67 -11.81 5.89
N CYS A 142 6.88 -11.63 5.36
CA CYS A 142 7.40 -10.32 4.97
C CYS A 142 7.74 -10.28 3.49
N MET A 143 7.49 -9.14 2.87
CA MET A 143 7.94 -8.85 1.51
C MET A 143 9.40 -8.44 1.50
N ILE A 144 10.13 -8.82 0.45
CA ILE A 144 11.52 -8.42 0.24
C ILE A 144 11.58 -7.43 -0.92
N HIS A 145 11.74 -6.16 -0.61
CA HIS A 145 11.97 -5.11 -1.59
C HIS A 145 13.37 -5.25 -2.20
N PRO A 146 13.56 -5.05 -3.52
CA PRO A 146 14.88 -5.19 -4.16
C PRO A 146 15.95 -4.25 -3.62
N HIS A 147 15.56 -3.06 -3.16
CA HIS A 147 16.50 -2.06 -2.64
C HIS A 147 16.45 -1.91 -1.12
N TRP A 148 15.34 -2.28 -0.47
CA TRP A 148 15.15 -2.07 0.97
C TRP A 148 15.16 -3.37 1.77
N GLY A 149 15.27 -4.52 1.10
CA GLY A 149 15.18 -5.83 1.74
C GLY A 149 13.85 -5.99 2.47
N ASP A 150 13.89 -6.49 3.70
CA ASP A 150 12.74 -6.63 4.59
C ASP A 150 12.45 -5.37 5.44
N ALA A 151 13.14 -4.25 5.18
CA ALA A 151 12.86 -2.95 5.76
C ALA A 151 11.82 -2.17 4.93
N VAL A 152 10.70 -2.83 4.61
CA VAL A 152 9.60 -2.28 3.81
C VAL A 152 8.25 -2.58 4.47
N TYR A 153 7.39 -1.57 4.51
CA TYR A 153 6.02 -1.70 5.00
C TYR A 153 5.03 -1.48 3.86
N PRO A 154 4.36 -2.54 3.36
CA PRO A 154 3.35 -2.41 2.32
C PRO A 154 2.03 -1.90 2.89
N SER A 155 1.31 -1.11 2.11
CA SER A 155 -0.03 -0.63 2.43
C SER A 155 -0.83 -0.48 1.14
N VAL A 156 -2.14 -0.75 1.21
CA VAL A 156 -3.01 -0.77 0.02
C VAL A 156 -4.20 0.16 0.17
N MET A 157 -4.49 0.90 -0.90
CA MET A 157 -5.78 1.56 -1.11
C MET A 157 -6.45 0.99 -2.37
N LEU A 158 -7.77 1.03 -2.40
CA LEU A 158 -8.57 0.69 -3.56
C LEU A 158 -9.30 1.92 -4.06
N SER A 159 -9.31 2.15 -5.37
CA SER A 159 -10.05 3.27 -5.97
C SER A 159 -10.72 2.89 -7.29
N SER A 160 -11.91 3.42 -7.57
CA SER A 160 -12.55 3.30 -8.89
C SER A 160 -12.01 4.31 -9.92
N ALA A 161 -11.31 5.34 -9.46
CA ALA A 161 -10.77 6.40 -10.31
C ALA A 161 -9.75 5.84 -11.30
N ASP A 162 -9.62 6.47 -12.46
CA ASP A 162 -8.57 6.08 -13.40
C ASP A 162 -7.16 6.43 -12.85
N PRO A 163 -6.09 5.75 -13.32
CA PRO A 163 -4.75 5.94 -12.77
C PRO A 163 -4.21 7.37 -12.88
N LYS A 164 -4.62 8.14 -13.89
CA LYS A 164 -4.14 9.53 -14.04
C LYS A 164 -4.76 10.41 -12.97
N LYS A 165 -6.06 10.25 -12.69
CA LYS A 165 -6.71 10.96 -11.60
C LYS A 165 -6.11 10.56 -10.25
N ILE A 166 -5.94 9.27 -9.99
CA ILE A 166 -5.30 8.77 -8.75
C ILE A 166 -3.92 9.42 -8.56
N LYS A 167 -3.06 9.40 -9.59
CA LYS A 167 -1.73 10.01 -9.54
C LYS A 167 -1.79 11.51 -9.21
N SER A 168 -2.69 12.24 -9.87
CA SER A 168 -2.85 13.68 -9.65
C SER A 168 -3.31 14.02 -8.22
N VAL A 169 -4.22 13.22 -7.65
CA VAL A 169 -4.65 13.40 -6.26
C VAL A 169 -3.53 13.06 -5.28
N LEU A 170 -2.74 12.01 -5.54
CA LEU A 170 -1.57 11.65 -4.74
C LEU A 170 -0.52 12.78 -4.73
N GLU A 171 -0.24 13.39 -5.89
CA GLU A 171 0.67 14.54 -6.02
C GLU A 171 0.15 15.74 -5.21
N THR A 172 -1.11 16.11 -5.41
CA THR A 172 -1.76 17.22 -4.68
C THR A 172 -1.75 16.99 -3.17
N SER A 173 -2.05 15.76 -2.73
CA SER A 173 -1.98 15.39 -1.31
C SER A 173 -0.54 15.46 -0.80
N ALA A 174 0.45 14.99 -1.56
CA ALA A 174 1.85 15.06 -1.16
C ALA A 174 2.31 16.50 -0.94
N GLU A 175 1.89 17.43 -1.80
CA GLU A 175 2.14 18.87 -1.63
C GLU A 175 1.54 19.42 -0.34
N ARG A 176 0.29 19.05 0.01
CA ARG A 176 -0.34 19.45 1.28
C ARG A 176 0.43 18.94 2.50
N PHE A 177 1.03 17.76 2.40
CA PHE A 177 1.89 17.18 3.42
C PHE A 177 3.33 17.71 3.39
N GLN A 178 3.66 18.61 2.45
CA GLN A 178 5.00 19.16 2.21
C GLN A 178 6.03 18.06 1.88
N TRP A 179 5.58 16.99 1.22
CA TRP A 179 6.46 15.91 0.76
C TRP A 179 6.99 16.23 -0.63
N GLN A 180 8.26 15.93 -0.86
CA GLN A 180 8.86 16.11 -2.18
C GLN A 180 8.45 14.96 -3.11
N VAL A 181 8.22 15.27 -4.39
CA VAL A 181 7.89 14.30 -5.43
C VAL A 181 9.11 14.16 -6.35
N SER A 182 9.50 12.93 -6.67
CA SER A 182 10.54 12.61 -7.66
C SER A 182 10.04 11.62 -8.71
#